data_AF-A0A136Q8Y0-F1
#
_entry.id   AF-A0A136Q8Y0-F1
#
_cell.length_a   1.000
_cell.length_b   1.000
_cell.length_c   1.000
_cell.angle_alpha   90.00
_cell.angle_beta   90.00
_cell.angle_gamma   90.00
#
_symmetry.space_group_name_H-M   'P 1'
#
loop_
_entity.id
_entity.type
_entity.pdbx_description
1 polymer ?
#
loop_
_entity_poly.entity_id
_entity_poly.type
_entity_poly.pdbx_seq_one_letter_code
_entity_poly.pdbx_strand_id
1 'polypeptide(L)'
;MNYTYYPDEQTVKEAITDKEPLLVLISFDGTEIIMSSVDASVEHHILLANVGKDSRDIDKYFRIVLDDSGADWTFVCPPDYKGIEGKQRRIAAFYKDGFNVISHTLEALGFLVGINIPKRYQRHIEAMKG
;
A
#
# COMPACT_ATOMS: atom_id res chain seq x y z
N MET A 1 2.81 12.21 8.77
CA MET A 1 1.79 11.40 8.07
C MET A 1 0.50 12.18 8.10
N ASN A 2 -0.12 12.33 6.94
CA ASN A 2 -1.43 12.94 6.75
C ASN A 2 -2.39 11.82 6.38
N TYR A 3 -3.45 11.66 7.17
CA TYR A 3 -4.43 10.60 6.98
C TYR A 3 -5.69 11.15 6.31
N THR A 4 -6.12 10.48 5.25
CA THR A 4 -7.40 10.70 4.59
C THR A 4 -8.23 9.44 4.75
N TYR A 5 -9.40 9.56 5.37
CA TYR A 5 -10.32 8.45 5.59
C TYR A 5 -11.52 8.62 4.67
N TYR A 6 -11.93 7.52 4.04
CA TYR A 6 -13.13 7.47 3.21
C TYR A 6 -14.08 6.35 3.69
N PRO A 7 -15.40 6.62 3.80
CA PRO A 7 -16.06 7.91 3.57
C PRO A 7 -15.72 8.97 4.63
N ASP A 8 -15.35 8.53 5.83
CA ASP A 8 -14.92 9.37 6.95
C ASP A 8 -14.09 8.56 7.95
N GLU A 9 -13.50 9.25 8.94
CA GLU A 9 -12.64 8.63 9.95
C GLU A 9 -13.39 7.67 10.87
N GLN A 10 -14.66 7.93 11.18
CA GLN A 10 -15.44 7.11 12.08
C GLN A 10 -15.71 5.74 11.45
N THR A 11 -16.19 5.72 10.21
CA THR A 11 -16.50 4.49 9.47
C THR A 11 -15.26 3.61 9.30
N VAL A 12 -14.09 4.20 9.02
CA VAL A 12 -12.85 3.43 8.90
C VAL A 12 -12.41 2.86 10.26
N LYS A 13 -12.59 3.60 11.36
CA LYS A 13 -12.28 3.09 12.71
C LYS A 13 -13.22 1.98 13.16
N GLU A 14 -14.50 2.05 12.77
CA GLU A 14 -15.47 0.97 12.96
C GLU A 14 -15.02 -0.28 12.20
N ALA A 15 -14.68 -0.16 10.91
CA ALA A 15 -14.12 -1.26 10.12
C ALA A 15 -12.87 -1.90 10.77
N ILE A 16 -11.95 -1.09 11.32
CA ILE A 16 -10.79 -1.59 12.08
C ILE A 16 -11.23 -2.40 13.31
N THR A 17 -12.22 -1.89 14.05
CA THR A 17 -12.73 -2.53 15.26
C THR A 17 -13.42 -3.85 14.95
N ASP A 18 -14.16 -3.88 13.85
CA ASP A 18 -14.89 -5.04 13.35
C ASP A 18 -13.98 -6.01 12.58
N LYS A 19 -12.68 -5.70 12.48
CA LYS A 19 -11.65 -6.50 11.79
C LYS A 19 -11.96 -6.70 10.31
N GLU A 20 -12.64 -5.74 9.72
CA GLU A 20 -12.89 -5.71 8.29
C GLU A 20 -11.60 -5.35 7.54
N PRO A 21 -11.39 -5.91 6.34
CA PRO A 21 -10.23 -5.57 5.54
C PRO A 21 -10.32 -4.13 5.04
N LEU A 22 -9.17 -3.45 5.07
CA LEU A 22 -8.98 -2.09 4.62
C LEU A 22 -8.21 -2.04 3.30
N LEU A 23 -8.61 -1.13 2.42
CA LEU A 23 -7.76 -0.64 1.33
C LEU A 23 -6.94 0.53 1.85
N VAL A 24 -5.61 0.42 1.71
CA VAL A 24 -4.68 1.47 2.13
C VAL A 24 -3.74 1.84 0.98
N LEU A 25 -3.68 3.13 0.71
CA LEU A 25 -2.74 3.77 -0.20
C LEU A 25 -1.72 4.57 0.61
N ILE A 26 -0.45 4.36 0.33
CA ILE A 26 0.65 5.00 1.04
C ILE A 26 1.55 5.66 0.00
N SER A 27 1.71 6.98 0.05
CA SER A 27 2.64 7.67 -0.86
C SER A 27 4.06 7.11 -0.69
N PHE A 28 4.87 7.15 -1.75
CA PHE A 28 6.22 6.56 -1.68
C PHE A 28 7.16 7.18 -0.65
N ASP A 29 6.87 8.41 -0.20
CA ASP A 29 7.59 9.09 0.88
C ASP A 29 6.97 8.84 2.27
N GLY A 30 5.87 8.09 2.35
CA GLY A 30 5.15 7.78 3.58
C GLY A 30 4.43 8.98 4.20
N THR A 31 4.30 10.10 3.48
CA THR A 31 3.70 11.32 4.04
C THR A 31 2.18 11.33 3.95
N GLU A 32 1.58 10.69 2.95
CA GLU A 32 0.13 10.62 2.73
C GLU A 32 -0.35 9.17 2.83
N ILE A 33 -1.34 8.95 3.69
CA ILE A 33 -2.03 7.68 3.88
C ILE A 33 -3.51 7.88 3.56
N ILE A 34 -4.08 7.09 2.65
CA ILE A 34 -5.50 7.13 2.29
C ILE A 34 -6.10 5.76 2.60
N MET A 35 -7.18 5.72 3.36
CA MET A 35 -7.78 4.48 3.86
C MET A 35 -9.28 4.44 3.65
N SER A 36 -9.79 3.25 3.37
CA SER A 36 -11.22 2.92 3.28
C SER A 36 -11.41 1.46 3.62
N SER A 37 -12.59 1.07 4.07
CA SER A 37 -12.97 -0.35 4.03
C SER A 37 -12.98 -0.85 2.59
N VAL A 38 -12.74 -2.15 2.40
CA VAL A 38 -12.84 -2.79 1.07
C VAL A 38 -14.24 -2.63 0.50
N ASP A 39 -15.30 -2.72 1.31
CA ASP A 39 -16.68 -2.64 0.82
C ASP A 39 -17.05 -1.26 0.26
N ALA A 40 -16.47 -0.18 0.81
CA ALA A 40 -16.79 1.18 0.38
C ALA A 40 -16.09 1.61 -0.92
N SER A 41 -14.90 1.08 -1.21
CA SER A 41 -14.12 1.50 -2.38
C SER A 41 -13.83 0.37 -3.37
N VAL A 42 -13.89 -0.89 -2.96
CA VAL A 42 -13.67 -2.12 -3.74
C VAL A 42 -12.25 -2.27 -4.31
N GLU A 43 -11.70 -1.24 -4.95
CA GLU A 43 -10.36 -1.20 -5.51
C GLU A 43 -9.63 0.12 -5.16
N HIS A 44 -8.30 0.07 -5.06
CA HIS A 44 -7.50 1.25 -4.70
C HIS A 44 -7.64 2.43 -5.67
N HIS A 45 -7.87 2.18 -6.96
CA HIS A 45 -8.03 3.25 -7.95
C HIS A 45 -9.39 3.99 -7.79
N ILE A 46 -10.41 3.28 -7.30
CA ILE A 46 -11.71 3.85 -6.92
C ILE A 46 -11.54 4.64 -5.63
N LEU A 47 -10.77 4.14 -4.65
CA LEU A 47 -10.44 4.90 -3.43
C LEU A 47 -9.79 6.26 -3.76
N LEU A 48 -8.85 6.32 -4.72
CA LEU A 48 -8.30 7.60 -5.17
C LEU A 48 -9.38 8.54 -5.72
N ALA A 49 -10.26 8.04 -6.59
CA ALA A 49 -11.35 8.82 -7.15
C ALA A 49 -12.32 9.34 -6.08
N ASN A 50 -12.64 8.49 -5.10
CA ASN A 50 -13.52 8.79 -3.98
C ASN A 50 -13.00 9.95 -3.10
N VAL A 51 -11.68 10.11 -3.01
CA VAL A 51 -11.05 11.24 -2.29
C VAL A 51 -10.68 12.41 -3.20
N GLY A 52 -11.21 12.45 -4.42
CA GLY A 52 -11.02 13.54 -5.38
C GLY A 52 -9.67 13.57 -6.08
N LYS A 53 -8.92 12.46 -6.07
CA LYS A 53 -7.65 12.30 -6.79
C LYS A 53 -7.85 11.59 -8.12
N ASP A 54 -6.89 11.75 -9.03
CA ASP A 54 -6.88 11.04 -10.31
C ASP A 54 -6.68 9.53 -10.07
N SER A 55 -7.59 8.69 -10.54
CA SER A 55 -7.47 7.23 -10.38
C SER A 55 -6.24 6.64 -11.07
N ARG A 56 -5.68 7.37 -12.05
CA ARG A 56 -4.43 7.00 -12.76
C ARG A 56 -3.18 7.24 -11.94
N ASP A 57 -3.26 8.01 -10.85
CA ASP A 57 -2.14 8.25 -9.94
C ASP A 57 -1.81 7.05 -9.04
N ILE A 58 -2.47 5.91 -9.28
CA ILE A 58 -2.29 4.70 -8.50
C ILE A 58 -0.84 4.20 -8.40
N ASP A 59 -0.04 4.46 -9.44
CA ASP A 59 1.38 4.10 -9.48
C ASP A 59 2.28 5.08 -8.71
N LYS A 60 1.72 6.08 -8.01
CA LYS A 60 2.41 6.96 -7.05
C LYS A 60 2.33 6.45 -5.60
N TYR A 61 1.66 5.32 -5.38
CA TYR A 61 1.39 4.77 -4.05
C TYR A 61 1.82 3.31 -3.92
N PHE A 62 2.26 2.94 -2.72
CA PHE A 62 2.19 1.57 -2.27
C PHE A 62 0.73 1.23 -1.95
N ARG A 63 0.29 0.05 -2.40
CA ARG A 63 -1.09 -0.42 -2.28
C ARG A 63 -1.12 -1.66 -1.41
N ILE A 64 -1.78 -1.60 -0.28
CA ILE A 64 -1.97 -2.77 0.58
C ILE A 64 -3.46 -3.02 0.82
N VAL A 65 -3.81 -4.29 1.01
CA VAL A 65 -5.02 -4.69 1.74
C VAL A 65 -4.59 -5.07 3.14
N LEU A 66 -5.20 -4.50 4.17
CA LEU A 66 -4.78 -4.65 5.56
C LEU A 66 -5.93 -5.22 6.40
N ASP A 67 -5.67 -6.28 7.14
CA ASP A 67 -6.57 -6.83 8.17
C ASP A 67 -5.76 -7.27 9.41
N ASP A 68 -6.42 -7.98 10.34
CA ASP A 68 -5.77 -8.47 11.56
C ASP A 68 -4.81 -9.66 11.34
N SER A 69 -4.79 -10.23 10.13
CA SER A 69 -3.95 -11.35 9.74
C SER A 69 -2.67 -10.91 8.99
N GLY A 70 -2.72 -9.79 8.26
CA GLY A 70 -1.63 -9.39 7.38
C GLY A 70 -1.86 -8.11 6.61
N ALA A 71 -0.77 -7.64 5.98
CA ALA A 71 -0.79 -6.59 4.98
C ALA A 71 -0.39 -7.17 3.62
N ASP A 72 -1.38 -7.40 2.75
CA ASP A 72 -1.18 -7.90 1.41
C ASP A 72 -0.77 -6.76 0.47
N TRP A 73 0.51 -6.70 0.14
CA TRP A 73 1.06 -5.70 -0.75
C TRP A 73 0.88 -6.08 -2.23
N THR A 74 0.12 -5.26 -2.95
CA THR A 74 0.07 -5.28 -4.41
C THR A 74 1.38 -4.75 -4.98
N PHE A 75 2.36 -5.64 -5.09
CA PHE A 75 3.73 -5.33 -5.53
C PHE A 75 3.79 -5.07 -7.04
N VAL A 76 3.51 -3.84 -7.45
CA VAL A 76 3.63 -3.38 -8.83
C VAL A 76 4.58 -2.19 -8.85
N CYS A 77 5.82 -2.44 -9.26
CA CYS A 77 6.86 -1.43 -9.34
C CYS A 77 6.66 -0.57 -10.61
N PRO A 78 6.48 0.76 -10.49
CA PRO A 78 6.33 1.64 -11.64
C PRO A 78 7.54 1.60 -12.58
N PRO A 79 7.34 1.76 -13.90
CA PRO A 79 8.43 1.71 -14.89
C PRO A 79 9.47 2.82 -14.70
N ASP A 80 9.04 3.96 -14.15
CA ASP A 80 9.79 5.20 -13.93
C ASP A 80 10.11 5.44 -12.44
N TYR A 81 9.91 4.44 -11.57
CA TYR A 81 10.13 4.57 -10.12
C TYR A 81 11.50 5.19 -9.80
N LYS A 82 11.47 6.40 -9.23
CA LYS A 82 12.64 7.24 -8.88
C LYS A 82 13.62 7.50 -10.02
N GLY A 83 13.20 7.34 -11.29
CA GLY A 83 14.09 7.46 -12.45
C GLY A 83 15.20 6.40 -12.49
N ILE A 84 15.06 5.28 -11.77
CA ILE A 84 16.11 4.26 -11.67
C ILE A 84 16.14 3.45 -12.98
N GLU A 85 17.27 3.57 -13.68
CA GLU A 85 17.59 2.72 -14.81
C GLU A 85 17.90 1.27 -14.39
N GLY A 86 17.48 0.31 -15.21
CA GLY A 86 17.66 -1.11 -14.97
C GLY A 86 16.56 -1.71 -14.08
N LYS A 87 15.76 -2.59 -14.68
CA LYS A 87 14.58 -3.21 -14.05
C LYS A 87 14.87 -3.81 -12.66
N GLN A 88 15.98 -4.54 -12.52
CA GLN A 88 16.31 -5.20 -11.26
C GLN A 88 16.62 -4.19 -10.14
N ARG A 89 17.47 -3.19 -10.40
CA ARG A 89 17.80 -2.14 -9.42
C ARG A 89 16.56 -1.39 -8.98
N ARG A 90 15.69 -1.07 -9.93
CA ARG A 90 14.40 -0.40 -9.67
C ARG A 90 13.49 -1.24 -8.78
N ILE A 91 13.36 -2.54 -9.05
CA ILE A 91 12.57 -3.48 -8.23
C ILE A 91 13.15 -3.62 -6.81
N ALA A 92 14.48 -3.72 -6.64
CA ALA A 92 15.08 -3.76 -5.31
C ALA A 92 14.84 -2.48 -4.51
N ALA A 93 15.01 -1.32 -5.15
CA ALA A 93 14.74 -0.04 -4.50
C ALA A 93 13.27 0.05 -4.07
N PHE A 94 12.34 -0.27 -4.98
CA PHE A 94 10.91 -0.31 -4.69
C PHE A 94 10.57 -1.26 -3.54
N TYR A 95 11.17 -2.46 -3.51
CA TYR A 95 11.01 -3.42 -2.42
C TYR A 95 11.49 -2.85 -1.08
N LYS A 96 12.72 -2.33 -1.04
CA LYS A 96 13.32 -1.80 0.20
C LYS A 96 12.51 -0.61 0.73
N ASP A 97 12.16 0.31 -0.15
CA ASP A 97 11.41 1.51 0.20
C ASP A 97 10.00 1.16 0.67
N GLY A 98 9.29 0.29 -0.06
CA GLY A 98 7.97 -0.16 0.33
C GLY A 98 7.96 -0.95 1.63
N PHE A 99 8.90 -1.87 1.84
CA PHE A 99 9.02 -2.59 3.10
C PHE A 99 9.19 -1.63 4.29
N ASN A 100 10.07 -0.62 4.15
CA ASN A 100 10.28 0.38 5.18
C ASN A 100 9.00 1.21 5.40
N VAL A 101 8.47 1.84 4.35
CA VAL A 101 7.35 2.78 4.45
C VAL A 101 6.06 2.09 4.92
N ILE A 102 5.76 0.89 4.40
CA ILE A 102 4.60 0.10 4.82
C ILE A 102 4.77 -0.29 6.30
N SER A 103 5.93 -0.80 6.72
CA SER A 103 6.13 -1.21 8.13
C SER A 103 5.94 -0.05 9.10
N HIS A 104 6.49 1.13 8.79
CA HIS A 104 6.29 2.33 9.63
C HIS A 104 4.81 2.77 9.66
N THR A 105 4.08 2.60 8.55
CA THR A 105 2.65 2.92 8.49
C THR A 105 1.83 1.94 9.34
N LEU A 106 2.13 0.64 9.26
CA LEU A 106 1.46 -0.38 10.08
C LEU A 106 1.68 -0.14 11.58
N GLU A 107 2.92 0.16 11.97
CA GLU A 107 3.26 0.51 13.35
C GLU A 107 2.48 1.75 13.82
N ALA A 108 2.43 2.81 13.00
CA ALA A 108 1.70 4.03 13.32
C ALA A 108 0.18 3.82 13.42
N LEU A 109 -0.37 2.84 12.71
CA LEU A 109 -1.77 2.44 12.78
C LEU A 109 -2.05 1.42 13.92
N GLY A 110 -1.02 0.92 14.61
CA GLY A 110 -1.15 -0.06 15.69
C GLY A 110 -1.30 -1.51 15.24
N PHE A 111 -0.98 -1.82 13.97
CA PHE A 111 -1.05 -3.18 13.42
C PHE A 111 0.31 -3.88 13.54
N LEU A 112 0.36 -4.96 14.33
CA LEU A 112 1.54 -5.82 14.48
C LEU A 112 1.42 -7.07 13.58
N VAL A 113 1.33 -6.84 12.27
CA VAL A 113 1.13 -7.89 11.26
C VAL A 113 2.28 -7.96 10.26
N GLY A 114 2.41 -9.09 9.58
CA GLY A 114 3.42 -9.28 8.54
C GLY A 114 3.02 -8.63 7.21
N ILE A 115 4.02 -8.23 6.41
CA ILE A 115 3.82 -7.79 5.02
C ILE A 115 3.91 -9.01 4.10
N ASN A 116 2.83 -9.30 3.39
CA ASN A 116 2.75 -10.38 2.42
C ASN A 116 2.97 -9.84 1.01
N ILE A 117 3.90 -10.46 0.28
CA ILE A 117 4.11 -10.17 -1.15
C ILE A 117 3.73 -11.42 -1.95
N PRO A 118 2.82 -11.32 -2.95
CA PRO A 118 2.41 -12.46 -3.74
C PRO A 118 3.59 -13.22 -4.38
N LYS A 119 3.53 -14.56 -4.33
CA LYS A 119 4.60 -15.47 -4.84
C LYS A 119 5.07 -15.15 -6.25
N ARG A 120 4.19 -14.64 -7.13
CA ARG A 120 4.53 -14.24 -8.50
C ARG A 120 5.64 -13.18 -8.58
N TYR A 121 5.74 -12.31 -7.56
CA TYR A 121 6.76 -11.26 -7.48
C TYR A 121 8.01 -11.71 -6.71
N GLN A 122 7.89 -12.74 -5.87
CA GLN A 122 9.02 -13.32 -5.14
C GLN A 122 10.09 -13.84 -6.11
N ARG A 123 9.71 -14.39 -7.28
CA ARG A 123 10.67 -14.82 -8.33
C ARG A 123 11.59 -13.68 -8.80
N HIS A 124 11.10 -12.45 -8.86
CA HIS A 124 11.93 -11.30 -9.22
C HIS A 124 12.92 -10.96 -8.11
N ILE A 125 12.51 -11.08 -6.84
CA ILE A 125 13.34 -10.82 -5.67
C ILE A 125 14.39 -11.93 -5.47
N GLU A 126 14.03 -13.20 -5.68
CA GLU A 126 14.93 -14.36 -5.61
C GLU A 126 16.04 -14.27 -6.66
N ALA A 127 15.72 -13.81 -7.88
CA ALA A 127 16.70 -13.57 -8.93
C ALA A 127 17.72 -12.45 -8.58
N MET A 128 17.49 -11.68 -7.51
CA MET A 128 18.43 -10.66 -7.01
C MET A 128 19.39 -11.19 -5.93
N LYS A 129 19.18 -12.41 -5.44
CA LYS A 129 20.07 -13.06 -4.46
C LYS A 129 21.24 -13.81 -5.10
N GLY A 130 21.37 -13.75 -6.42
CA GLY A 130 22.43 -14.39 -7.22
C GLY A 130 23.53 -13.43 -7.62
#